data_AF-A0A4P5XVT0-F1
#
_entry.id   AF-A0A4P5XVT0-F1
#
_cell.length_a   1.000
_cell.length_b   1.000
_cell.length_c   1.000
_cell.angle_alpha   90.00
_cell.angle_beta   90.00
_cell.angle_gamma   90.00
#
_symmetry.space_group_name_H-M   'P 1'
#
loop_
_entity.id
_entity.type
_entity.pdbx_description
1 polymer ?
#
loop_
_entity_poly.entity_id
_entity_poly.type
_entity_poly.pdbx_seq_one_letter_code
_entity_poly.pdbx_strand_id
1 'polypeptide(L)'
;MIQQGRPVASFSELIGVPFYFYQWDNENEQHVAEHGITSEEFEEVVSDPVETQQSQSSGRPMAFGYTASGKYLACVYEFLDDVTVYPITAYEVED
;
A
#
# COMPACT_ATOMS: atom_id res chain seq x y z
N MET A 1 5.41 -26.30 37.95
CA MET A 1 4.73 -25.00 37.79
C MET A 1 5.30 -24.33 36.55
N ILE A 2 4.47 -24.26 35.52
CA ILE A 2 4.44 -23.38 34.32
C ILE A 2 5.80 -23.02 33.67
N GLN A 3 6.07 -23.63 32.50
CA GLN A 3 7.01 -23.11 31.51
C GLN A 3 6.58 -21.70 31.10
N GLN A 4 7.45 -20.72 31.29
CA GLN A 4 7.27 -19.40 30.69
C GLN A 4 7.38 -19.58 29.17
N GLY A 5 6.23 -19.54 28.47
CA GLY A 5 6.19 -19.49 27.02
C GLY A 5 7.00 -18.29 26.56
N ARG A 6 8.01 -18.53 25.73
CA ARG A 6 8.70 -17.45 25.01
C ARG A 6 7.65 -16.63 24.26
N PRO A 7 7.69 -15.29 24.28
CA PRO A 7 6.84 -14.51 23.39
C PRO A 7 7.18 -14.95 21.96
N VAL A 8 6.20 -15.52 21.27
CA VAL A 8 6.28 -15.72 19.83
C VAL A 8 6.12 -14.32 19.27
N ALA A 9 7.21 -13.74 18.76
CA ALA A 9 7.11 -12.48 18.01
C ALA A 9 6.05 -12.68 16.92
N SER A 10 5.18 -11.69 16.74
CA SER A 10 4.19 -11.74 15.67
C SER A 10 4.94 -11.88 14.35
N PHE A 11 4.40 -12.65 13.40
CA PHE A 11 5.06 -12.87 12.09
C PHE A 11 5.40 -11.53 11.40
N SER A 12 4.63 -10.48 11.67
CA SER A 12 4.88 -9.10 11.20
C SER A 12 6.18 -8.47 11.73
N GLU A 13 6.65 -8.83 12.93
CA GLU A 13 7.89 -8.28 13.51
C GLU A 13 9.16 -8.91 12.91
N LEU A 14 9.06 -10.05 12.22
CA LEU A 14 10.22 -10.83 11.77
C LEU A 14 10.64 -10.57 10.32
N ILE A 15 9.81 -9.86 9.54
CA ILE A 15 10.02 -9.59 8.10
C ILE A 15 10.00 -8.12 7.72
N GLY A 16 9.69 -7.20 8.65
CA GLY A 16 9.82 -5.76 8.41
C GLY A 16 8.86 -5.20 7.34
N VAL A 17 7.87 -5.97 6.89
CA VAL A 17 6.78 -5.43 6.06
C VAL A 17 5.89 -4.58 6.97
N PRO A 18 5.80 -3.26 6.73
CA PRO A 18 4.90 -2.42 7.50
C PRO A 18 3.46 -2.89 7.27
N PHE A 19 2.67 -3.03 8.34
CA PHE A 19 1.23 -3.17 8.18
C PHE A 19 0.66 -1.74 8.09
N TYR A 20 -0.14 -1.49 7.05
CA TYR A 20 -0.86 -0.23 6.90
C TYR A 20 -2.36 -0.44 7.09
N PHE A 21 -3.03 0.57 7.66
CA PHE A 21 -4.47 0.70 7.58
C PHE A 21 -4.82 1.57 6.37
N TYR A 22 -5.83 1.16 5.60
CA TYR A 22 -6.27 1.92 4.45
C TYR A 22 -7.61 2.60 4.73
N GLN A 23 -7.65 3.91 4.52
CA GLN A 23 -8.89 4.68 4.62
C GLN A 23 -9.52 4.84 3.25
N TRP A 24 -10.41 3.92 2.91
CA TRP A 24 -11.28 4.01 1.73
C TRP A 24 -12.59 4.72 2.06
N ASP A 25 -13.01 5.58 1.15
CA ASP A 25 -14.35 6.15 1.08
C ASP A 25 -14.86 6.05 -0.37
N ASN A 26 -16.11 6.40 -0.62
CA ASN A 26 -16.68 6.28 -1.96
C ASN A 26 -15.95 7.13 -3.01
N GLU A 27 -15.32 8.25 -2.61
CA GLU A 27 -14.67 9.17 -3.54
C GLU A 27 -13.34 8.60 -4.02
N ASN A 28 -12.47 8.17 -3.09
CA ASN A 28 -11.17 7.63 -3.46
C ASN A 28 -11.26 6.22 -4.07
N GLU A 29 -12.19 5.39 -3.61
CA GLU A 29 -12.44 4.06 -4.19
C GLU A 29 -12.93 4.20 -5.64
N GLN A 30 -13.89 5.09 -5.89
CA GLN A 30 -14.38 5.35 -7.24
C GLN A 30 -13.26 5.90 -8.13
N HIS A 31 -12.48 6.85 -7.64
CA HIS A 31 -11.43 7.48 -8.44
C HIS A 31 -10.31 6.49 -8.82
N VAL A 32 -9.91 5.59 -7.91
CA VAL A 32 -8.97 4.51 -8.26
C VAL A 32 -9.60 3.53 -9.26
N ALA A 33 -10.88 3.19 -9.07
CA ALA A 33 -11.61 2.29 -9.97
C ALA A 33 -11.80 2.87 -11.38
N GLU A 34 -11.78 4.19 -11.58
CA GLU A 34 -11.79 4.84 -12.91
C GLU A 34 -10.59 4.42 -13.78
N HIS A 35 -9.50 3.97 -13.15
CA HIS A 35 -8.31 3.45 -13.82
C HIS A 35 -8.32 1.91 -13.98
N GLY A 36 -9.43 1.24 -13.64
CA GLY A 36 -9.55 -0.22 -13.73
C GLY A 36 -8.72 -0.97 -12.69
N ILE A 37 -8.46 -0.34 -11.55
CA ILE A 37 -7.66 -0.87 -10.44
C ILE A 37 -8.58 -1.08 -9.24
N THR A 38 -8.45 -2.22 -8.56
CA THR A 38 -9.20 -2.46 -7.31
C THR A 38 -8.47 -1.90 -6.10
N SER A 39 -9.20 -1.69 -5.00
CA SER A 39 -8.59 -1.35 -3.71
C SER A 39 -7.56 -2.40 -3.28
N GLU A 40 -7.83 -3.70 -3.48
CA GLU A 40 -6.86 -4.75 -3.13
C GLU A 40 -5.56 -4.66 -3.96
N GLU A 41 -5.65 -4.39 -5.26
CA GLU A 41 -4.46 -4.19 -6.12
C GLU A 41 -3.63 -2.98 -5.67
N PHE A 42 -4.30 -1.90 -5.22
CA PHE A 42 -3.64 -0.73 -4.66
C PHE A 42 -2.91 -1.06 -3.35
N GLU A 43 -3.61 -1.73 -2.43
CA GLU A 43 -3.08 -2.12 -1.12
C GLU A 43 -1.88 -3.06 -1.25
N GLU A 44 -1.95 -4.02 -2.18
CA GLU A 44 -0.86 -4.94 -2.50
C GLU A 44 0.42 -4.18 -2.85
N VAL A 45 0.34 -3.23 -3.78
CA VAL A 45 1.51 -2.46 -4.25
C VAL A 45 2.05 -1.52 -3.18
N VAL A 46 1.19 -0.91 -2.37
CA VAL A 46 1.65 -0.01 -1.29
C VAL A 46 2.26 -0.78 -0.11
N SER A 47 1.79 -2.00 0.16
CA SER A 47 2.28 -2.84 1.25
C SER A 47 3.63 -3.50 0.93
N ASP A 48 3.87 -3.85 -0.34
CA ASP A 48 5.12 -4.47 -0.80
C ASP A 48 5.61 -3.82 -2.11
N PRO A 49 6.06 -2.55 -2.06
CA PRO A 49 6.48 -1.84 -3.25
C PRO A 49 7.82 -2.36 -3.77
N VAL A 50 7.95 -2.47 -5.09
CA VAL A 50 9.23 -2.64 -5.78
C VAL A 50 10.09 -1.39 -5.64
N GLU A 51 9.47 -0.21 -5.75
CA GLU A 51 10.14 1.07 -5.60
C GLU A 51 9.21 2.09 -4.93
N THR A 52 9.78 3.02 -4.16
CA THR A 52 9.06 4.20 -3.67
C THR A 52 9.74 5.47 -4.15
N GLN A 53 8.94 6.46 -4.53
CA GLN A 53 9.38 7.79 -4.93
C GLN A 53 8.53 8.87 -4.24
N GLN A 54 8.91 10.12 -4.42
CA GLN A 54 8.03 11.26 -4.14
C GLN A 54 7.61 11.89 -5.45
N SER A 55 6.31 12.13 -5.58
CA SER A 55 5.71 12.89 -6.68
C SER A 55 6.35 14.29 -6.73
N GLN A 56 6.95 14.65 -7.87
CA GLN A 56 7.61 15.94 -8.02
C GLN A 56 6.64 17.13 -7.98
N SER A 57 5.38 16.92 -8.38
CA SER A 57 4.38 17.99 -8.45
C SER A 57 3.67 18.23 -7.12
N SER A 58 3.43 17.18 -6.34
CA SER A 58 2.66 17.25 -5.09
C SER A 58 3.50 17.04 -3.82
N GLY A 59 4.69 16.47 -3.94
CA GLY A 59 5.50 16.02 -2.81
C GLY A 59 4.98 14.74 -2.14
N ARG A 60 3.89 14.14 -2.65
CA ARG A 60 3.27 12.95 -2.07
C ARG A 60 4.08 11.69 -2.33
N PRO A 61 4.08 10.71 -1.40
CA PRO A 61 4.68 9.42 -1.64
C PRO A 61 3.99 8.70 -2.81
N MET A 62 4.80 7.95 -3.54
CA MET A 62 4.40 7.10 -4.65
C MET A 62 5.03 5.73 -4.48
N ALA A 63 4.24 4.68 -4.63
CA ALA A 63 4.69 3.28 -4.65
C ALA A 63 4.55 2.72 -6.07
N PHE A 64 5.54 1.96 -6.51
CA PHE A 64 5.51 1.20 -7.75
C PHE A 64 5.65 -0.27 -7.46
N GLY A 65 4.89 -1.12 -8.14
CA GLY A 65 4.93 -2.55 -7.90
C GLY A 65 4.03 -3.35 -8.82
N TYR A 66 4.21 -4.67 -8.77
CA TYR A 66 3.39 -5.62 -9.51
C TYR A 66 2.23 -6.11 -8.65
N THR A 67 1.06 -6.24 -9.25
CA THR A 67 -0.08 -6.93 -8.64
C THR A 67 -0.01 -8.44 -8.89
N ALA A 68 -0.76 -9.21 -8.12
CA ALA A 68 -0.97 -10.64 -8.37
C ALA A 68 -1.64 -10.92 -9.74
N SER A 69 -2.38 -9.93 -10.28
CA SER A 69 -2.98 -10.00 -11.62
C SER A 69 -1.98 -9.73 -12.74
N GLY A 70 -0.76 -9.27 -12.41
CA GLY A 70 0.33 -9.03 -13.35
C GLY A 70 0.42 -7.60 -13.90
N LYS A 71 -0.36 -6.66 -13.37
CA LYS A 71 -0.28 -5.23 -13.72
C LYS A 71 0.91 -4.59 -13.01
N TYR A 72 1.59 -3.66 -13.67
CA TYR A 72 2.60 -2.82 -13.01
C TYR A 72 2.00 -1.45 -12.71
N LEU A 73 1.79 -1.14 -11.43
CA LEU A 73 1.07 0.06 -11.01
C LEU A 73 2.00 1.14 -10.47
N ALA A 74 1.57 2.39 -10.62
CA ALA A 74 2.02 3.53 -9.83
C ALA A 74 0.88 3.99 -8.92
N CYS A 75 1.07 3.89 -7.61
CA CYS A 75 0.10 4.24 -6.57
C CYS A 75 0.54 5.52 -5.85
N VAL A 76 -0.30 6.56 -5.88
CA VAL A 76 -0.07 7.81 -5.14
C VAL A 76 -0.96 7.81 -3.90
N TYR A 77 -0.39 8.17 -2.76
CA TYR A 77 -1.13 8.18 -1.49
C TYR A 77 -0.63 9.28 -0.55
N GLU A 78 -1.30 9.42 0.59
CA GLU A 78 -0.91 10.27 1.70
C GLU A 78 -0.90 9.45 3.00
N PHE A 79 0.00 9.77 3.94
CA PHE A 79 -0.05 9.23 5.28
C PHE A 79 -0.87 10.17 6.18
N LEU A 80 -1.97 9.69 6.75
CA LEU A 80 -2.76 10.43 7.73
C LEU A 80 -2.14 10.37 9.12
N ASP A 81 -1.43 9.27 9.40
CA ASP A 81 -0.58 9.03 10.57
C ASP A 81 0.53 8.03 10.19
N ASP A 82 1.30 7.56 11.17
CA ASP A 82 2.45 6.66 10.96
C ASP A 82 2.11 5.33 10.25
N VAL A 83 0.84 4.90 10.29
CA VAL A 83 0.39 3.60 9.76
C VAL A 83 -0.87 3.67 8.91
N THR A 84 -1.52 4.83 8.78
CA THR A 84 -2.76 4.99 8.01
C THR A 84 -2.51 5.65 6.66
N VAL A 85 -2.82 4.93 5.59
CA VAL A 85 -2.70 5.36 4.20
C VAL A 85 -4.06 5.84 3.69
N TYR A 86 -4.07 7.04 3.11
CA TYR A 86 -5.19 7.56 2.32
C TYR A 86 -4.85 7.46 0.82
N PRO A 87 -5.54 6.60 0.05
CA PRO A 87 -5.37 6.48 -1.38
C PRO A 87 -5.71 7.79 -2.11
N ILE A 88 -4.85 8.21 -3.03
CA ILE A 88 -5.09 9.40 -3.86
C ILE A 88 -5.45 8.99 -5.29
N THR A 89 -4.63 8.15 -5.94
CA THR A 89 -4.91 7.62 -7.30
C THR A 89 -3.96 6.47 -7.61
N ALA A 90 -4.31 5.61 -8.56
CA ALA A 90 -3.37 4.67 -9.14
C ALA A 90 -3.62 4.50 -10.63
N TYR A 91 -2.58 4.14 -11.36
CA TYR A 91 -2.66 3.84 -12.79
C TYR A 91 -1.62 2.79 -13.17
N GLU A 92 -1.92 2.01 -14.20
CA GLU A 92 -0.95 1.09 -14.80
C GLU A 92 0.11 1.88 -15.56
N VAL A 93 1.38 1.51 -15.39
CA VAL A 93 2.51 2.11 -16.09
C VAL A 93 2.82 1.24 -17.30
N GLU A 94 2.57 1.79 -18.50
CA GLU A 94 2.98 1.17 -19.75
C GLU A 94 4.48 1.43 -20.00
N ASP A 95 5.20 0.41 -20.50
CA ASP A 95 6.62 0.47 -20.91
C ASP A 95 6.89 1.37 -22.13
#